data_AF-A0A3E1EAV1-F1
#
_entry.id   AF-A0A3E1EAV1-F1
#
_cell.length_a   1.000
_cell.length_b   1.000
_cell.length_c   1.000
_cell.angle_alpha   90.00
_cell.angle_beta   90.00
_cell.angle_gamma   90.00
#
_symmetry.space_group_name_H-M   'P 1'
#
loop_
_entity.id
_entity.type
_entity.pdbx_description
1 polymer ?
#
loop_
_entity_poly.entity_id
_entity_poly.type
_entity_poly.pdbx_seq_one_letter_code
_entity_poly.pdbx_strand_id
1 'polypeptide(L)'
;MTVTIALIMGTIMSVSYAGVRNRAERIACTANLRALHAAFSSYTLDKGSWPQEPPLLGSEGSKLYGWLAGELDKYGGGRPAWICPTERRRQLVGEGEEEFVGSYTPTMFGTGQQTPWQWENQPWLIERTNNHMSGQLLIFPSGKVISVDEFMEGK
;
A
#
# COMPACT_ATOMS: atom_id res chain seq x y z
N MET A 1 33.13 -26.07 22.79
CA MET A 1 31.99 -26.77 22.14
C MET A 1 30.67 -26.06 22.39
N THR A 2 30.33 -25.71 23.63
CA THR A 2 29.08 -24.99 23.99
C THR A 2 28.97 -23.59 23.36
N VAL A 3 30.05 -22.80 23.41
CA VAL A 3 30.09 -21.45 22.77
C VAL A 3 29.88 -21.54 21.26
N THR A 4 30.46 -22.55 20.61
CA THR A 4 30.33 -22.78 19.17
C THR A 4 28.89 -23.12 18.77
N ILE A 5 28.22 -23.99 19.56
CA ILE A 5 26.82 -24.34 19.35
C ILE A 5 25.90 -23.13 19.56
N ALA A 6 26.15 -22.32 20.60
CA ALA A 6 25.36 -21.12 20.86
C ALA A 6 25.46 -20.09 19.72
N LEU A 7 26.66 -19.91 19.14
CA LEU A 7 26.85 -19.02 17.99
C LEU A 7 26.12 -19.52 16.73
N ILE A 8 26.18 -20.82 16.44
CA ILE A 8 25.46 -21.44 15.32
C ILE A 8 23.94 -21.32 15.51
N MET A 9 23.45 -21.59 16.73
CA MET A 9 22.03 -21.47 17.04
C MET A 9 21.55 -20.02 16.88
N GLY A 10 22.34 -19.05 17.37
CA GLY A 10 22.05 -17.62 17.23
C GLY A 10 21.94 -17.16 15.77
N THR A 11 22.81 -17.63 14.87
CA THR A 11 22.73 -17.27 13.44
C THR A 11 21.51 -17.88 12.75
N ILE A 12 21.21 -19.16 13.00
CA ILE A 12 20.03 -19.84 12.41
C ILE A 12 18.73 -19.17 12.87
N MET A 13 18.62 -18.81 14.15
CA MET A 13 17.43 -18.12 14.69
C MET A 13 17.27 -16.73 14.07
N SER A 14 18.37 -16.00 13.86
CA SER A 14 18.35 -14.66 13.27
C SER A 14 17.86 -14.67 11.82
N VAL A 15 18.34 -15.61 11.00
CA VAL A 15 17.92 -15.75 9.58
C VAL A 15 16.45 -16.16 9.50
N SER A 16 16.02 -17.09 10.35
CA SER A 16 14.63 -17.56 10.40
C SER A 16 13.67 -16.43 10.80
N TYR A 17 14.04 -15.63 11.81
CA TYR A 17 13.24 -14.50 12.27
C TYR A 17 13.05 -13.44 11.17
N ALA A 18 14.12 -13.12 10.42
CA ALA A 18 14.03 -12.17 9.31
C ALA A 18 13.05 -12.64 8.22
N GLY A 19 13.07 -13.94 7.88
CA GLY A 19 12.14 -14.52 6.91
C GLY A 19 10.68 -14.48 7.35
N VAL A 20 10.39 -14.85 8.60
CA VAL A 20 9.03 -14.80 9.17
C VAL A 20 8.52 -13.36 9.21
N ARG A 21 9.35 -12.43 9.66
CA ARG A 21 8.99 -11.01 9.72
C ARG A 21 8.66 -10.45 8.34
N ASN A 22 9.48 -10.72 7.33
CA ASN A 22 9.23 -10.20 5.98
C ASN A 22 7.90 -10.70 5.41
N ARG A 23 7.52 -11.95 5.70
CA ARG A 23 6.20 -12.50 5.32
C ARG A 23 5.07 -11.82 6.07
N ALA A 24 5.22 -11.62 7.39
CA ALA A 24 4.23 -10.92 8.19
C ALA A 24 4.02 -9.46 7.73
N GLU A 25 5.12 -8.76 7.42
CA GLU A 25 5.08 -7.41 6.87
C GLU A 25 4.37 -7.37 5.49
N ARG A 26 4.66 -8.30 4.57
CA ARG A 26 3.94 -8.41 3.28
C ARG A 26 2.44 -8.65 3.47
N ILE A 27 2.06 -9.51 4.40
CA ILE A 27 0.64 -9.76 4.75
C ILE A 27 -0.02 -8.47 5.24
N ALA A 28 0.67 -7.71 6.08
CA ALA A 28 0.15 -6.46 6.62
C ALA A 28 0.03 -5.37 5.53
N CYS A 29 1.02 -5.20 4.64
CA CYS A 29 0.90 -4.25 3.52
C CYS A 29 -0.21 -4.69 2.54
N THR A 30 -0.41 -6.00 2.33
CA THR A 30 -1.54 -6.56 1.57
C THR A 30 -2.89 -6.23 2.22
N ALA A 31 -2.99 -6.34 3.54
CA ALA A 31 -4.20 -5.99 4.28
C ALA A 31 -4.54 -4.50 4.15
N ASN A 32 -3.53 -3.63 4.22
CA ASN A 32 -3.68 -2.19 4.01
C ASN A 32 -4.17 -1.87 2.58
N LEU A 33 -3.58 -2.51 1.55
CA LEU A 33 -4.07 -2.35 0.18
C LEU A 33 -5.54 -2.77 0.04
N ARG A 34 -5.96 -3.89 0.65
CA ARG A 34 -7.36 -4.33 0.64
C ARG A 34 -8.29 -3.36 1.37
N ALA A 35 -7.85 -2.79 2.48
CA ALA A 35 -8.62 -1.76 3.19
C ALA A 35 -8.80 -0.52 2.31
N LEU A 36 -7.74 -0.06 1.63
CA LEU A 36 -7.83 1.04 0.68
C LEU A 36 -8.75 0.70 -0.50
N HIS A 37 -8.64 -0.50 -1.08
CA HIS A 37 -9.53 -0.93 -2.17
C HIS A 37 -11.01 -0.93 -1.76
N ALA A 38 -11.32 -1.40 -0.56
CA ALA A 38 -12.68 -1.32 -0.02
C ALA A 38 -13.13 0.13 0.17
N ALA A 39 -12.25 1.02 0.65
CA ALA A 39 -12.54 2.43 0.85
C ALA A 39 -12.77 3.17 -0.47
N PHE A 40 -11.91 2.95 -1.48
CA PHE A 40 -12.06 3.50 -2.83
C PHE A 40 -13.35 3.00 -3.50
N SER A 41 -13.65 1.70 -3.39
CA SER A 41 -14.90 1.13 -3.91
C SER A 41 -16.11 1.81 -3.27
N SER A 42 -16.10 1.96 -1.95
CA SER A 42 -17.19 2.60 -1.19
C SER A 42 -17.33 4.09 -1.55
N TYR A 43 -16.21 4.79 -1.69
CA TYR A 43 -16.19 6.18 -2.15
C TYR A 43 -16.84 6.31 -3.53
N THR A 44 -16.44 5.49 -4.50
CA THR A 44 -16.96 5.57 -5.86
C THR A 44 -18.43 5.16 -5.97
N LEU A 45 -18.89 4.25 -5.10
CA LEU A 45 -20.31 3.95 -4.97
C LEU A 45 -21.10 5.13 -4.38
N ASP A 46 -20.60 5.79 -3.33
CA ASP A 46 -21.28 6.93 -2.69
C ASP A 46 -21.26 8.20 -3.57
N LYS A 47 -20.11 8.53 -4.16
CA LYS A 47 -19.89 9.78 -4.91
C LYS A 47 -20.17 9.67 -6.40
N GLY A 48 -20.32 8.46 -6.92
CA GLY A 48 -20.51 8.23 -8.35
C GLY A 48 -19.26 8.47 -9.18
N SER A 49 -18.08 8.67 -8.56
CA SER A 49 -16.81 8.92 -9.25
C SER A 49 -15.62 8.45 -8.41
N TRP A 50 -14.50 8.20 -9.08
CA TRP A 50 -13.21 8.02 -8.39
C TRP A 50 -12.78 9.35 -7.74
N PRO A 51 -12.10 9.35 -6.56
CA PRO A 51 -11.60 10.58 -5.95
C PRO A 51 -10.84 11.44 -6.95
N GLN A 52 -11.31 12.68 -7.15
CA GLN A 52 -10.68 13.67 -8.04
C GLN A 52 -9.96 14.71 -7.19
N GLU A 53 -8.66 14.88 -7.46
CA GLU A 53 -7.86 15.89 -6.77
C GLU A 53 -8.48 17.29 -6.93
N PRO A 54 -8.71 18.03 -5.83
CA PRO A 54 -9.28 19.36 -5.92
C PRO A 54 -8.31 20.34 -6.59
N PRO A 55 -8.79 21.24 -7.48
CA PRO A 55 -7.92 22.14 -8.26
C PRO A 55 -6.99 23.04 -7.44
N LEU A 56 -7.32 23.28 -6.17
CA LEU A 56 -6.59 24.20 -5.28
C LEU A 56 -5.64 23.48 -4.30
N LEU A 57 -5.47 22.15 -4.41
CA LEU A 57 -4.66 21.38 -3.46
C LEU A 57 -3.16 21.69 -3.54
N GLY A 58 -2.69 22.20 -4.68
CA GLY A 58 -1.28 22.45 -4.96
C GLY A 58 -0.52 21.16 -5.31
N SER A 59 0.70 21.28 -5.81
CA SER A 59 1.47 20.14 -6.35
C SER A 59 2.27 19.34 -5.30
N GLU A 60 2.05 19.58 -4.01
CA GLU A 60 2.78 18.89 -2.95
C GLU A 60 2.15 17.54 -2.66
N GLY A 61 2.95 16.47 -2.76
CA GLY A 61 2.47 15.10 -2.54
C GLY A 61 1.85 14.90 -1.15
N SER A 62 2.34 15.58 -0.11
CA SER A 62 1.78 15.44 1.24
C SER A 62 0.33 15.95 1.34
N LYS A 63 -0.01 17.00 0.60
CA LYS A 63 -1.37 17.52 0.53
C LYS A 63 -2.31 16.56 -0.17
N LEU A 64 -1.86 15.94 -1.27
CA LEU A 64 -2.62 14.90 -1.98
C LEU A 64 -2.94 13.70 -1.08
N TYR A 65 -1.94 13.17 -0.39
CA TYR A 65 -2.14 12.05 0.53
C TYR A 65 -3.02 12.44 1.72
N GLY A 66 -2.82 13.61 2.30
CA GLY A 66 -3.63 14.12 3.41
C GLY A 66 -5.10 14.25 3.02
N TRP A 67 -5.37 14.82 1.84
CA TRP A 67 -6.72 14.92 1.29
C TRP A 67 -7.35 13.55 1.02
N LEU A 68 -6.64 12.65 0.32
CA LEU A 68 -7.13 11.28 0.04
C LEU A 68 -7.46 10.53 1.32
N ALA A 69 -6.57 10.56 2.31
CA ALA A 69 -6.79 9.90 3.58
C ALA A 69 -7.99 10.49 4.33
N GLY A 70 -8.20 11.81 4.27
CA GLY A 70 -9.36 12.48 4.86
C GLY A 70 -10.68 12.09 4.17
N GLU A 71 -10.71 12.11 2.83
CA GLU A 71 -11.90 11.73 2.05
C GLU A 71 -12.30 10.27 2.24
N LEU A 72 -11.31 9.38 2.41
CA LEU A 72 -11.53 7.95 2.57
C LEU A 72 -11.71 7.50 4.02
N ASP A 73 -11.46 8.36 5.01
CA ASP A 73 -11.47 7.98 6.43
C ASP A 73 -12.83 7.40 6.85
N LYS A 74 -13.93 8.04 6.40
CA LYS A 74 -15.30 7.56 6.64
C LYS A 74 -15.62 6.20 6.02
N TYR A 75 -14.76 5.69 5.13
CA TYR A 75 -14.85 4.36 4.52
C TYR A 75 -13.78 3.40 5.03
N GLY A 76 -13.04 3.77 6.09
CA GLY A 76 -11.96 2.97 6.66
C GLY A 76 -10.61 3.10 5.93
N GLY A 77 -10.48 4.02 4.98
CA GLY A 77 -9.24 4.29 4.23
C GLY A 77 -8.43 5.45 4.80
N GLY A 78 -8.48 5.66 6.11
CA GLY A 78 -7.74 6.72 6.81
C GLY A 78 -6.22 6.53 6.80
N ARG A 79 -5.49 7.50 7.35
CA ARG A 79 -4.01 7.57 7.30
C ARG A 79 -3.29 6.26 7.64
N PRO A 80 -3.69 5.46 8.65
CA PRO A 80 -2.99 4.21 8.97
C PRO A 80 -2.96 3.19 7.82
N ALA A 81 -3.99 3.17 6.98
CA ALA A 81 -4.11 2.26 5.83
C ALA A 81 -3.17 2.66 4.68
N TRP A 82 -2.75 3.92 4.62
CA TRP A 82 -1.87 4.44 3.57
C TRP A 82 -0.39 4.14 3.79
N ILE A 83 -0.01 3.64 4.96
CA ILE A 83 1.38 3.44 5.32
C ILE A 83 1.69 1.94 5.34
N CYS A 84 2.68 1.49 4.57
CA CYS A 84 3.17 0.12 4.65
C CYS A 84 3.93 -0.05 5.98
N PRO A 85 3.59 -1.07 6.80
CA PRO A 85 4.29 -1.34 8.05
C PRO A 85 5.82 -1.41 7.95
N THR A 86 6.38 -1.84 6.80
CA THR A 86 7.82 -1.84 6.59
C THR A 86 8.40 -0.42 6.52
N GLU A 87 7.75 0.50 5.80
CA GLU A 87 8.19 1.91 5.72
C GLU A 87 8.02 2.61 7.07
N ARG A 88 6.92 2.37 7.78
CA ARG A 88 6.72 2.87 9.16
C ARG A 88 7.86 2.45 10.08
N ARG A 89 8.17 1.16 10.12
CA ARG A 89 9.25 0.61 10.96
C ARG A 89 10.61 1.22 10.61
N ARG A 90 10.85 1.48 9.33
CA ARG A 90 12.09 2.09 8.83
C ARG A 90 12.09 3.62 8.89
N GLN A 91 10.99 4.24 9.34
CA GLN A 91 10.79 5.69 9.36
C GLN A 91 11.06 6.36 8.00
N LEU A 92 10.62 5.70 6.92
CA LEU A 92 10.81 6.17 5.54
C LEU A 92 9.68 7.10 5.06
N VAL A 93 8.66 7.28 5.88
CA VAL A 93 7.51 8.15 5.61
C VAL A 93 7.29 9.09 6.80
N GLY A 94 7.00 10.35 6.50
CA GLY A 94 6.46 11.28 7.49
C GLY A 94 5.03 10.88 7.82
N GLU A 95 4.71 10.70 9.10
CA GLU A 95 3.34 10.41 9.55
C GLU A 95 2.61 11.66 10.06
N GLY A 96 3.33 12.77 10.26
CA GLY A 96 2.80 14.07 10.68
C GLY A 96 2.04 14.77 9.56
N GLU A 97 1.15 15.70 9.91
CA GLU A 97 0.26 16.37 8.94
C GLU A 97 1.01 17.11 7.82
N GLU A 98 2.12 17.75 8.14
CA GLU A 98 2.90 18.54 7.18
C GLU A 98 3.71 17.66 6.20
N GLU A 99 4.05 16.43 6.61
CA GLU A 99 4.93 15.51 5.87
C GLU A 99 4.24 14.22 5.44
N PHE A 100 2.91 14.12 5.58
CA PHE A 100 2.20 12.86 5.37
C PHE A 100 2.28 12.40 3.91
N VAL A 101 3.19 11.46 3.64
CA VAL A 101 3.35 10.84 2.31
C VAL A 101 3.02 9.35 2.45
N GLY A 102 1.95 8.92 1.81
CA GLY A 102 1.53 7.52 1.82
C GLY A 102 2.50 6.63 1.04
N SER A 103 2.51 5.35 1.40
CA SER A 103 3.31 4.29 0.77
C SER A 103 2.70 3.77 -0.54
N TYR A 104 1.43 4.06 -0.82
CA TYR A 104 0.71 3.52 -1.97
C TYR A 104 0.26 4.66 -2.89
N THR A 105 0.68 4.63 -4.15
CA THR A 105 0.25 5.61 -5.15
C THR A 105 -1.03 5.13 -5.82
N PRO A 106 -2.14 5.88 -5.75
CA PRO A 106 -3.35 5.54 -6.48
C PRO A 106 -3.19 5.86 -7.97
N THR A 107 -3.82 5.06 -8.80
CA THR A 107 -4.04 5.40 -10.22
C THR A 107 -5.11 6.48 -10.31
N MET A 108 -4.88 7.46 -11.17
CA MET A 108 -5.88 8.47 -11.46
C MET A 108 -6.80 7.98 -12.58
N PHE A 109 -8.10 7.93 -12.29
CA PHE A 109 -9.13 7.61 -13.26
C PHE A 109 -9.98 8.85 -13.57
N GLY A 110 -10.65 8.83 -14.73
CA GLY A 110 -11.63 9.85 -15.08
C GLY A 110 -12.86 9.85 -14.17
N THR A 111 -13.76 10.80 -14.41
CA THR A 111 -14.91 11.09 -13.54
C THR A 111 -16.04 10.06 -13.59
N GLY A 112 -16.04 9.13 -14.55
CA GLY A 112 -17.11 8.13 -14.67
C GLY A 112 -17.06 7.09 -13.56
N GLN A 113 -18.21 6.75 -12.98
CA GLN A 113 -18.31 5.75 -11.92
C GLN A 113 -17.68 4.41 -12.28
N GLN A 114 -17.84 3.94 -13.52
CA GLN A 114 -17.31 2.66 -13.98
C GLN A 114 -15.86 2.72 -14.46
N THR A 115 -15.26 3.92 -14.57
CA THR A 115 -13.90 4.11 -15.11
C THR A 115 -12.85 3.24 -14.40
N PRO A 116 -12.85 3.15 -13.05
CA PRO A 116 -11.88 2.29 -12.35
C PRO A 116 -12.00 0.80 -12.69
N TRP A 117 -13.13 0.34 -13.24
CA TRP A 117 -13.36 -1.06 -13.60
C TRP A 117 -13.22 -1.34 -15.10
N GLN A 118 -12.94 -0.32 -15.93
CA GLN A 118 -12.84 -0.51 -17.38
C GLN A 118 -11.67 -1.40 -17.80
N TRP A 119 -10.56 -1.37 -17.05
CA TRP A 119 -9.35 -2.11 -17.36
C TRP A 119 -8.97 -3.03 -16.19
N GLU A 120 -9.30 -4.31 -16.32
CA GLU A 120 -9.07 -5.31 -15.26
C GLU A 120 -7.59 -5.40 -14.82
N ASN A 121 -6.66 -5.21 -15.76
CA ASN A 121 -5.22 -5.28 -15.53
C ASN A 121 -4.57 -3.91 -15.24
N GLN A 122 -5.36 -2.85 -15.03
CA GLN A 122 -4.83 -1.58 -14.54
C GLN A 122 -4.91 -1.56 -13.01
N PRO A 123 -3.78 -1.51 -12.29
CA PRO A 123 -3.82 -1.47 -10.83
C PRO A 123 -4.51 -0.19 -10.35
N TRP A 124 -5.28 -0.31 -9.27
CA TRP A 124 -5.86 0.81 -8.55
C TRP A 124 -4.86 1.50 -7.65
N LEU A 125 -4.01 0.72 -6.96
CA LEU A 125 -2.92 1.26 -6.16
C LEU A 125 -1.64 0.44 -6.38
N ILE A 126 -0.51 1.14 -6.32
CA ILE A 126 0.84 0.60 -6.46
C ILE A 126 1.66 1.01 -5.24
N GLU A 127 2.29 0.06 -4.56
CA GLU A 127 3.28 0.36 -3.53
C GLU A 127 4.45 1.14 -4.13
N ARG A 128 4.88 2.23 -3.49
CA ARG A 128 5.94 3.09 -4.02
C ARG A 128 7.30 2.42 -4.01
N THR A 129 7.58 1.57 -3.03
CA THR A 129 8.91 0.98 -2.84
C THR A 129 8.84 -0.55 -2.82
N ASN A 130 9.93 -1.20 -3.22
CA ASN A 130 10.05 -2.66 -3.16
C ASN A 130 10.53 -3.07 -1.75
N ASN A 131 9.61 -3.12 -0.79
CA ASN A 131 9.93 -3.50 0.59
C ASN A 131 10.05 -5.00 0.81
N HIS A 132 9.49 -5.80 -0.09
CA HIS A 132 9.25 -7.23 0.13
C HIS A 132 10.08 -8.15 -0.77
N MET A 133 11.07 -7.62 -1.49
CA MET A 133 12.03 -8.36 -2.33
C MET A 133 11.38 -9.14 -3.49
N SER A 134 10.11 -8.87 -3.80
CA SER A 134 9.36 -9.48 -4.91
C SER A 134 8.77 -8.42 -5.86
N GLY A 135 9.29 -7.19 -5.79
CA GLY A 135 8.70 -6.02 -6.44
C GLY A 135 7.66 -5.32 -5.57
N GLN A 136 7.18 -4.18 -6.06
CA GLN A 136 6.09 -3.40 -5.44
C GLN A 136 4.80 -4.22 -5.43
N LEU A 137 3.97 -4.09 -4.39
CA LEU A 137 2.63 -4.66 -4.39
C LEU A 137 1.67 -3.83 -5.24
N LEU A 138 0.80 -4.52 -5.98
CA LEU A 138 -0.25 -3.99 -6.83
C LEU A 138 -1.58 -4.48 -6.31
N ILE A 139 -2.61 -3.62 -6.30
CA ILE A 139 -4.01 -4.07 -6.13
C ILE A 139 -4.84 -3.67 -7.33
N PHE A 140 -5.64 -4.60 -7.84
CA PHE A 140 -6.45 -4.46 -9.06
C PHE A 140 -7.93 -4.18 -8.74
N PRO A 141 -8.76 -3.80 -9.74
CA PRO A 141 -10.19 -3.57 -9.54
C PRO A 141 -10.91 -4.77 -8.90
N SER A 142 -10.46 -5.99 -9.19
CA SER A 142 -10.96 -7.23 -8.62
C SER A 142 -10.63 -7.44 -7.13
N GLY A 143 -9.77 -6.60 -6.54
CA GLY A 143 -9.23 -6.77 -5.19
C GLY A 143 -8.07 -7.78 -5.11
N LYS A 144 -7.66 -8.35 -6.25
CA LYS A 144 -6.44 -9.19 -6.33
C LYS A 144 -5.23 -8.34 -5.95
N VAL A 145 -4.40 -8.88 -5.05
CA VAL A 145 -3.10 -8.29 -4.68
C VAL A 145 -1.98 -9.22 -5.11
N ILE A 146 -1.09 -8.73 -5.95
CA ILE A 146 0.12 -9.44 -6.41
C ILE A 146 1.28 -8.46 -6.48
N SER A 147 2.50 -8.96 -6.53
CA SER A 147 3.66 -8.12 -6.77
C SER A 147 3.88 -7.85 -8.26
N VAL A 148 4.67 -6.82 -8.58
CA VAL A 148 5.09 -6.53 -9.96
C VAL A 148 5.76 -7.75 -10.60
N ASP A 149 6.64 -8.46 -9.89
CA ASP A 149 7.31 -9.65 -10.43
C ASP A 149 6.28 -10.73 -10.80
N GLU A 150 5.29 -10.98 -9.93
CA GLU A 150 4.20 -11.93 -10.19
C GLU A 150 3.35 -11.50 -11.40
N PHE A 151 3.06 -10.20 -11.53
CA PHE A 151 2.31 -9.65 -12.66
C PHE A 151 3.06 -9.82 -13.99
N MET A 152 4.37 -9.53 -14.00
CA MET A 152 5.21 -9.69 -15.19
C MET A 152 5.38 -11.15 -15.61
N GLU A 153 5.26 -12.09 -14.67
CA GLU A 153 5.22 -13.53 -14.93
C GLU A 153 3.84 -14.02 -15.43
N GLY A 154 2.83 -13.14 -15.52
CA GLY A 154 1.48 -13.48 -15.98
C GLY A 154 0.63 -14.20 -14.94
N LYS A 155 0.90 -14.02 -13.65
CA LYS A 155 0.17 -14.67 -12.55
C LYS A 155 -1.10 -13.94 -12.10
#